data_AF-E3MJ78-F1
#
_entry.id   AF-E3MJ78-F1
#
_cell.length_a   1.000
_cell.length_b   1.000
_cell.length_c   1.000
_cell.angle_alpha   90.00
_cell.angle_beta   90.00
_cell.angle_gamma   90.00
#
_symmetry.space_group_name_H-M   'P 1'
#
loop_
_entity.id
_entity.type
_entity.pdbx_description
1 polymer ?
#
loop_
_entity_poly.entity_id
_entity_poly.type
_entity_poly.pdbx_seq_one_letter_code
_entity_poly.pdbx_strand_id
1 'polypeptide(L)'
;MVDPLSYPSLKLVLEFLEANKRFSLASRSFAISRIDKIIPLRIDALCFMNNEIRINNISFKFDDPFIVRETEEEAVQRSRKSLESGDIPLYYERKYIKLTDVTYFKWSKDYKSKEVFSVKRLPEKITVNEAMRKLACYLLGQRENITVRVVNVMNSRQTVLRLPPNLELRTRKLGATSNDITLLSKILDIPSCLPMGAIATSKWRDAYYEDPLIQSSAELHLASRNSAYWLPVLMRVQNKTVIMLNLCFSGVEIRSIIKNMIDNRREVGTSVTLDCPGERSLNRLVRKVKERFGGTFVTFKETPKSVVVVSDIVSIPLDSDTTLIVHGFKNNCSDKKISIRLTVVTIGMVVPVEKKKEKKRFFRSLWFS
;
A
#
# COMPACT_ATOMS: atom_id res chain seq x y z
N MET A 1 -19.09 -45.42 -8.82
CA MET A 1 -19.16 -44.00 -9.21
C MET A 1 -19.21 -43.19 -7.94
N VAL A 2 -18.46 -42.09 -7.85
CA VAL A 2 -18.53 -41.19 -6.69
C VAL A 2 -19.70 -40.25 -6.95
N ASP A 3 -20.62 -40.13 -5.99
CA ASP A 3 -21.75 -39.22 -6.13
C ASP A 3 -21.26 -37.77 -6.29
N PRO A 4 -21.84 -36.99 -7.22
CA PRO A 4 -21.49 -35.59 -7.37
C PRO A 4 -21.84 -34.83 -6.10
N LEU A 5 -21.04 -33.80 -5.77
CA LEU A 5 -21.35 -32.91 -4.66
C LEU A 5 -22.74 -32.29 -4.83
N SER A 6 -23.51 -32.24 -3.74
CA SER A 6 -24.76 -31.50 -3.70
C SER A 6 -24.53 -30.02 -4.01
N TYR A 7 -25.53 -29.32 -4.55
CA TYR A 7 -25.42 -27.89 -4.86
C TYR A 7 -25.01 -27.02 -3.65
N PRO A 8 -25.58 -27.20 -2.44
CA PRO A 8 -25.13 -26.49 -1.25
C PRO A 8 -23.66 -26.77 -0.88
N SER A 9 -23.24 -28.04 -0.94
CA SER A 9 -21.85 -28.42 -0.66
C SER A 9 -20.88 -27.81 -1.68
N LEU A 10 -21.23 -27.84 -2.96
CA LEU A 10 -20.43 -27.23 -4.03
C LEU A 10 -20.31 -25.72 -3.83
N LYS A 11 -21.39 -25.03 -3.42
CA LYS A 11 -21.38 -23.59 -3.14
C LYS A 11 -20.39 -23.25 -2.02
N LEU A 12 -20.45 -23.98 -0.91
CA LEU A 12 -19.53 -23.80 0.21
C LEU A 12 -18.07 -24.06 -0.19
N VAL A 13 -17.80 -25.17 -0.90
CA VAL A 13 -16.45 -25.49 -1.35
C VAL A 13 -15.89 -24.39 -2.25
N LEU A 14 -16.67 -23.92 -3.23
CA LEU A 14 -16.24 -22.86 -4.14
C LEU A 14 -16.07 -21.50 -3.44
N GLU A 15 -16.85 -21.19 -2.41
CA GLU A 15 -16.71 -19.93 -1.67
C GLU A 15 -15.35 -19.82 -0.96
N PHE A 16 -14.90 -20.92 -0.35
CA PHE A 16 -13.65 -20.95 0.43
C PHE A 16 -12.45 -21.44 -0.38
N LEU A 17 -12.65 -21.86 -1.63
CA LEU A 17 -11.56 -22.22 -2.52
C LEU A 17 -10.77 -20.98 -2.97
N GLU A 18 -9.45 -21.12 -3.03
CA GLU A 18 -8.55 -20.05 -3.50
C GLU A 18 -8.94 -19.58 -4.92
N ALA A 19 -8.93 -18.26 -5.14
CA ALA A 19 -9.47 -17.61 -6.34
C ALA A 19 -8.91 -18.16 -7.66
N ASN A 20 -7.60 -18.38 -7.76
CA ASN A 20 -7.01 -18.89 -9.00
C ASN A 20 -7.39 -20.35 -9.28
N LYS A 21 -7.53 -21.18 -8.25
CA LYS A 21 -8.08 -22.54 -8.40
C LYS A 21 -9.52 -22.49 -8.92
N ARG A 22 -10.34 -21.56 -8.44
CA ARG A 22 -11.71 -21.35 -8.96
C ARG A 22 -11.71 -20.98 -10.43
N PHE A 23 -10.87 -20.02 -10.85
CA PHE A 23 -10.76 -19.66 -12.27
C PHE A 23 -10.34 -20.83 -13.14
N SER A 24 -9.40 -21.65 -12.67
CA SER A 24 -8.98 -22.86 -13.38
C SER A 24 -10.15 -23.85 -13.55
N LEU A 25 -10.93 -24.10 -12.51
CA LEU A 25 -12.11 -24.98 -12.58
C LEU A 25 -13.21 -24.41 -13.49
N ALA A 26 -13.54 -23.13 -13.34
CA ALA A 26 -14.55 -22.45 -14.14
C ALA A 26 -14.18 -22.44 -15.64
N SER A 27 -12.88 -22.32 -15.97
CA SER A 27 -12.41 -22.37 -17.36
C SER A 27 -12.59 -23.73 -18.05
N ARG A 28 -12.78 -24.81 -17.28
CA ARG A 28 -12.90 -26.19 -17.77
C ARG A 28 -14.31 -26.76 -17.67
N SER A 29 -15.24 -26.05 -17.02
CA SER A 29 -16.61 -26.50 -16.81
C SER A 29 -17.60 -25.35 -16.84
N PHE A 30 -18.51 -25.39 -17.81
CA PHE A 30 -19.56 -24.39 -17.97
C PHE A 30 -20.51 -24.32 -16.77
N ALA A 31 -20.87 -25.47 -16.19
CA ALA A 31 -21.74 -25.53 -15.02
C ALA A 31 -21.10 -24.85 -13.79
N ILE A 32 -19.80 -25.13 -13.55
CA ILE A 32 -19.06 -24.49 -12.47
C ILE A 32 -18.90 -22.99 -12.73
N SER A 33 -18.64 -22.57 -13.97
CA SER A 33 -18.51 -21.15 -14.34
C SER A 33 -19.73 -20.32 -13.95
N ARG A 34 -20.96 -20.82 -14.18
CA ARG A 34 -22.19 -20.11 -13.79
C ARG A 34 -22.30 -19.96 -12.27
N ILE A 35 -22.02 -21.04 -11.54
CA ILE A 35 -22.08 -21.05 -10.07
C ILE A 35 -21.00 -20.13 -9.48
N ASP A 36 -19.79 -20.18 -10.05
CA ASP A 36 -18.63 -19.41 -9.61
C ASP A 36 -18.88 -17.90 -9.65
N LYS A 37 -19.67 -17.41 -10.62
CA LYS A 37 -20.03 -15.98 -10.74
C LYS A 37 -20.98 -15.49 -9.65
N ILE A 38 -21.84 -16.36 -9.13
CA ILE A 38 -22.83 -16.04 -8.09
C ILE A 38 -22.19 -16.03 -6.70
N ILE A 39 -21.12 -16.80 -6.50
CA ILE A 39 -20.49 -16.97 -5.20
C ILE A 39 -19.49 -15.83 -4.95
N PRO A 40 -19.48 -15.21 -3.74
CA PRO A 40 -18.53 -14.18 -3.37
C PRO A 40 -17.09 -14.58 -3.68
N LEU A 41 -16.33 -13.67 -4.27
CA LEU A 41 -14.93 -13.89 -4.63
C LEU A 41 -14.03 -13.23 -3.59
N ARG A 42 -13.16 -14.02 -2.95
CA ARG A 42 -12.18 -13.55 -1.96
C ARG A 42 -10.77 -13.58 -2.56
N ILE A 43 -10.13 -12.42 -2.62
CA ILE A 43 -8.79 -12.24 -3.20
C ILE A 43 -7.85 -11.67 -2.14
N ASP A 44 -6.64 -12.19 -2.10
CA ASP A 44 -5.60 -11.78 -1.16
C ASP A 44 -4.84 -10.54 -1.64
N ALA A 45 -4.53 -10.50 -2.93
CA ALA A 45 -3.91 -9.35 -3.58
C ALA A 45 -4.40 -9.22 -5.02
N LEU A 46 -4.98 -8.07 -5.37
CA LEU A 46 -5.31 -7.72 -6.75
C LEU A 46 -4.38 -6.61 -7.20
N CYS A 47 -3.70 -6.78 -8.33
CA CYS A 47 -2.86 -5.73 -8.89
C CYS A 47 -3.17 -5.50 -10.37
N PHE A 48 -3.51 -4.26 -10.70
CA PHE A 48 -3.61 -3.80 -12.08
C PHE A 48 -2.29 -3.14 -12.47
N MET A 49 -1.59 -3.73 -13.42
CA MET A 49 -0.36 -3.19 -13.99
C MET A 49 -0.63 -2.76 -15.44
N ASN A 50 0.42 -2.51 -16.21
CA ASN A 50 0.29 -1.98 -17.58
C ASN A 50 -0.49 -2.96 -18.49
N ASN A 51 0.07 -4.12 -18.81
CA ASN A 51 -0.58 -5.12 -19.67
C ASN A 51 -0.82 -6.42 -18.90
N GLU A 52 -1.09 -6.29 -17.61
CA GLU A 52 -1.12 -7.41 -16.69
C GLU A 52 -2.13 -7.16 -15.57
N ILE A 53 -2.93 -8.19 -15.28
CA ILE A 53 -3.72 -8.29 -14.06
C ILE A 53 -3.14 -9.43 -13.24
N ARG A 54 -2.80 -9.14 -11.99
CA ARG A 54 -2.28 -10.14 -11.05
C ARG A 54 -3.30 -10.40 -9.95
N ILE A 55 -3.63 -11.68 -9.74
CA ILE A 55 -4.50 -12.13 -8.67
C ILE A 55 -3.68 -13.10 -7.80
N ASN A 56 -3.48 -12.70 -6.55
CA ASN A 56 -2.61 -13.37 -5.60
C ASN A 56 -1.20 -13.54 -6.20
N ASN A 57 -0.79 -14.79 -6.42
CA ASN A 57 0.53 -15.13 -6.96
C ASN A 57 0.51 -15.52 -8.45
N ILE A 58 -0.62 -15.29 -9.14
CA ILE A 58 -0.80 -15.59 -10.56
C ILE A 58 -0.89 -14.29 -11.36
N SER A 59 -0.07 -14.21 -12.39
CA SER A 59 0.03 -13.10 -13.34
C SER A 59 -0.64 -13.51 -14.65
N PHE A 60 -1.61 -12.71 -15.09
CA PHE A 60 -2.24 -12.80 -16.40
C PHE A 60 -1.76 -11.61 -17.23
N LYS A 61 -0.82 -11.85 -18.16
CA LYS A 61 -0.07 -10.81 -18.85
C LYS A 61 -0.16 -11.00 -20.37
N PHE A 62 -0.31 -9.89 -21.09
CA PHE A 62 -0.07 -9.83 -22.52
C PHE A 62 1.38 -9.40 -22.82
N ASP A 63 1.86 -9.73 -24.02
CA ASP A 63 3.14 -9.25 -24.51
C ASP A 63 3.23 -7.71 -24.51
N ASP A 64 4.47 -7.21 -24.45
CA ASP A 64 4.72 -5.78 -24.55
C ASP A 64 4.50 -5.39 -26.03
N PRO A 65 3.56 -4.47 -26.34
CA PRO A 65 3.27 -4.06 -27.71
C PRO A 65 4.51 -3.42 -28.37
N PHE A 66 4.62 -3.60 -29.69
CA PHE A 66 5.54 -2.86 -30.57
C PHE A 66 5.41 -1.34 -30.41
N ILE A 67 6.49 -0.63 -30.72
CA ILE A 67 6.65 0.80 -30.46
C ILE A 67 6.12 1.60 -31.64
N VAL A 68 5.11 2.44 -31.39
CA VAL A 68 4.64 3.50 -32.29
C VAL A 68 4.76 4.83 -31.55
N ARG A 69 5.01 5.94 -32.26
CA ARG A 69 5.05 7.28 -31.66
C ARG A 69 3.68 7.95 -31.88
N GLU A 70 2.96 8.22 -30.80
CA GLU A 70 1.69 8.99 -30.76
C GLU A 70 1.89 10.12 -29.73
N THR A 71 1.40 11.33 -30.02
CA THR A 71 1.45 12.49 -29.09
C THR A 71 0.51 12.30 -27.90
N GLU A 72 0.65 13.13 -26.85
CA GLU A 72 -0.20 13.05 -25.66
C GLU A 72 -1.65 13.45 -25.96
N GLU A 73 -1.86 14.43 -26.84
CA GLU A 73 -3.17 14.93 -27.24
C GLU A 73 -3.95 13.89 -28.05
N GLU A 74 -3.31 13.30 -29.06
CA GLU A 74 -3.88 12.21 -29.88
C GLU A 74 -4.28 11.02 -29.01
N ALA A 75 -3.39 10.66 -28.09
CA ALA A 75 -3.58 9.62 -27.10
C ALA A 75 -4.79 9.84 -26.20
N VAL A 76 -4.92 11.03 -25.62
CA VAL A 76 -6.05 11.40 -24.77
C VAL A 76 -7.35 11.37 -25.58
N GLN A 77 -7.33 11.89 -26.81
CA GLN A 77 -8.53 11.94 -27.66
C GLN A 77 -9.00 10.55 -28.07
N ARG A 78 -8.10 9.67 -28.51
CA ARG A 78 -8.41 8.27 -28.82
C ARG A 78 -8.90 7.52 -27.57
N SER A 79 -8.30 7.78 -26.42
CA SER A 79 -8.72 7.18 -25.14
C SER A 79 -10.14 7.60 -24.80
N ARG A 80 -10.45 8.91 -24.84
CA ARG A 80 -11.79 9.46 -24.61
C ARG A 80 -12.85 8.85 -25.53
N LYS A 81 -12.54 8.67 -26.83
CA LYS A 81 -13.45 8.03 -27.80
C LYS A 81 -13.74 6.56 -27.51
N SER A 82 -12.86 5.87 -26.77
CA SER A 82 -12.96 4.43 -26.49
C SER A 82 -13.34 4.10 -25.04
N LEU A 83 -13.69 5.11 -24.24
CA LEU A 83 -14.14 4.90 -22.86
C LEU A 83 -15.50 4.21 -22.87
N GLU A 84 -15.60 3.13 -22.13
CA GLU A 84 -16.87 2.47 -21.85
C GLU A 84 -17.22 2.58 -20.36
N SER A 85 -18.46 2.18 -20.01
CA SER A 85 -18.89 2.11 -18.63
C SER A 85 -17.96 1.19 -17.82
N GLY A 86 -17.45 1.69 -16.70
CA GLY A 86 -16.47 1.01 -15.83
C GLY A 86 -15.01 1.42 -16.06
N ASP A 87 -14.66 1.98 -17.23
CA ASP A 87 -13.29 2.42 -17.50
C ASP A 87 -12.90 3.64 -16.66
N ILE A 88 -11.68 3.64 -16.13
CA ILE A 88 -11.13 4.80 -15.38
C ILE A 88 -10.02 5.45 -16.20
N PRO A 89 -10.13 6.76 -16.54
CA PRO A 89 -9.02 7.49 -17.14
C PRO A 89 -7.89 7.62 -16.11
N LEU A 90 -6.68 7.26 -16.50
CA LEU A 90 -5.49 7.38 -15.67
C LEU A 90 -4.68 8.61 -16.07
N TYR A 91 -3.90 9.11 -15.12
CA TYR A 91 -2.98 10.20 -15.37
C TYR A 91 -1.75 9.68 -16.12
N TYR A 92 -1.40 10.33 -17.23
CA TYR A 92 -0.32 9.97 -18.13
C TYR A 92 0.70 11.10 -18.22
N GLU A 93 1.99 10.78 -18.17
CA GLU A 93 3.07 11.79 -18.05
C GLU A 93 4.17 11.56 -19.11
N ARG A 94 3.85 10.94 -20.26
CA ARG A 94 4.81 10.59 -21.32
C ARG A 94 4.41 11.16 -22.67
N LYS A 95 5.41 11.52 -23.48
CA LYS A 95 5.26 12.04 -24.85
C LYS A 95 4.97 11.01 -25.95
N TYR A 96 5.01 9.71 -25.64
CA TYR A 96 4.83 8.64 -26.64
C TYR A 96 4.00 7.49 -26.08
N ILE A 97 2.89 7.12 -26.71
CA ILE A 97 2.06 5.96 -26.34
C ILE A 97 2.47 4.70 -27.10
N LYS A 98 2.44 3.57 -26.38
CA LYS A 98 2.57 2.23 -26.97
C LYS A 98 1.20 1.68 -27.33
N LEU A 99 0.88 1.60 -28.62
CA LEU A 99 -0.27 0.83 -29.11
C LEU A 99 0.17 -0.03 -30.27
N THR A 100 0.12 -1.33 -30.04
CA THR A 100 -0.07 -2.31 -31.09
C THR A 100 -0.92 -3.44 -30.55
N ASP A 101 -1.31 -4.30 -31.48
CA ASP A 101 -1.94 -5.56 -31.18
C ASP A 101 -1.04 -6.41 -30.29
N VAL A 102 -1.65 -7.14 -29.36
CA VAL A 102 -0.97 -8.16 -28.58
C VAL A 102 -1.03 -9.48 -29.35
N THR A 103 0.05 -10.23 -29.29
CA THR A 103 0.18 -11.50 -30.01
C THR A 103 0.05 -12.68 -29.07
N TYR A 104 0.49 -12.51 -27.82
CA TYR A 104 0.61 -13.58 -26.85
C TYR A 104 -0.07 -13.23 -25.54
N PHE A 105 -0.87 -14.17 -25.05
CA PHE A 105 -1.35 -14.20 -23.69
C PHE A 105 -0.52 -15.20 -22.88
N LYS A 106 -0.03 -14.75 -21.74
CA LYS A 106 0.76 -15.56 -20.81
C LYS A 106 0.06 -15.60 -19.46
N TRP A 107 -0.01 -16.80 -18.89
CA TRP A 107 -0.30 -16.98 -17.47
C TRP A 107 0.95 -17.54 -16.77
N SER A 108 1.33 -16.98 -15.64
CA SER A 108 2.54 -17.40 -14.94
C SER A 108 2.42 -17.18 -13.46
N LYS A 109 3.29 -17.83 -12.70
CA LYS A 109 3.56 -17.43 -11.34
C LYS A 109 4.16 -16.03 -11.35
N ASP A 110 4.04 -15.34 -10.21
CA ASP A 110 4.37 -13.93 -10.06
C ASP A 110 5.76 -13.51 -10.59
N TYR A 111 5.98 -12.19 -10.66
CA TYR A 111 7.22 -11.60 -11.17
C TYR A 111 8.49 -12.13 -10.47
N LYS A 112 8.41 -12.58 -9.21
CA LYS A 112 9.56 -13.06 -8.44
C LYS A 112 10.02 -14.44 -8.91
N SER A 113 9.08 -15.35 -9.14
CA SER A 113 9.37 -16.73 -9.52
C SER A 113 9.51 -16.92 -11.03
N LYS A 114 8.84 -16.09 -11.84
CA LYS A 114 8.85 -16.12 -13.33
C LYS A 114 8.48 -17.46 -13.97
N GLU A 115 7.96 -18.41 -13.19
CA GLU A 115 7.58 -19.74 -13.64
C GLU A 115 6.38 -19.65 -14.59
N VAL A 116 6.58 -20.04 -15.85
CA VAL A 116 5.57 -19.92 -16.90
C VAL A 116 4.70 -21.15 -16.91
N PHE A 117 3.39 -20.96 -16.72
CA PHE A 117 2.45 -22.08 -16.76
C PHE A 117 1.92 -22.36 -18.17
N SER A 118 1.81 -21.33 -19.02
CA SER A 118 1.36 -21.44 -20.42
C SER A 118 1.59 -20.11 -21.12
N VAL A 119 1.85 -20.21 -22.41
CA VAL A 119 1.78 -19.11 -23.37
C VAL A 119 0.82 -19.54 -24.46
N LYS A 120 -0.12 -18.66 -24.84
CA LYS A 120 -1.06 -18.90 -25.93
C LYS A 120 -0.95 -17.75 -26.92
N ARG A 121 -0.81 -18.10 -28.20
CA ARG A 121 -0.94 -17.13 -29.28
C ARG A 121 -2.42 -16.77 -29.42
N LEU A 122 -2.71 -15.48 -29.54
CA LEU A 122 -4.07 -15.01 -29.76
C LEU A 122 -4.47 -15.28 -31.22
N PRO A 123 -5.71 -15.74 -31.47
CA PRO A 123 -6.15 -16.16 -32.81
C PRO A 123 -6.30 -14.98 -33.78
N GLU A 124 -6.60 -13.80 -33.25
CA GLU A 124 -6.84 -12.57 -34.01
C GLU A 124 -5.96 -11.45 -33.50
N LYS A 125 -5.69 -10.47 -34.38
CA LYS A 125 -5.08 -9.21 -33.99
C LYS A 125 -6.06 -8.47 -33.09
N ILE A 126 -5.66 -8.24 -31.84
CA ILE A 126 -6.47 -7.54 -30.86
C ILE A 126 -5.63 -6.49 -30.17
N THR A 127 -6.20 -5.29 -30.02
CA THR A 127 -5.51 -4.19 -29.35
C THR A 127 -5.30 -4.52 -27.86
N VAL A 128 -4.20 -4.00 -27.28
CA VAL A 128 -3.96 -4.08 -25.82
C VAL A 128 -5.19 -3.69 -24.99
N ASN A 129 -5.88 -2.62 -25.38
CA ASN A 129 -7.04 -2.11 -24.62
C ASN A 129 -8.19 -3.11 -24.61
N GLU A 130 -8.54 -3.64 -25.78
CA GLU A 130 -9.61 -4.62 -25.92
C GLU A 130 -9.25 -5.94 -25.21
N ALA A 131 -8.01 -6.38 -25.35
CA ALA A 131 -7.50 -7.58 -24.67
C ALA A 131 -7.55 -7.44 -23.14
N MET A 132 -7.10 -6.29 -22.61
CA MET A 132 -7.17 -5.99 -21.18
C MET A 132 -8.61 -5.88 -20.68
N ARG A 133 -9.52 -5.30 -21.46
CA ARG A 133 -10.96 -5.25 -21.11
C ARG A 133 -11.55 -6.65 -21.06
N LYS A 134 -11.35 -7.47 -22.10
CA LYS A 134 -11.81 -8.88 -22.14
C LYS A 134 -11.28 -9.67 -20.95
N LEU A 135 -9.99 -9.50 -20.60
CA LEU A 135 -9.38 -10.13 -19.44
C LEU A 135 -10.01 -9.66 -18.12
N ALA A 136 -10.18 -8.36 -17.92
CA ALA A 136 -10.79 -7.81 -16.70
C ALA A 136 -12.24 -8.28 -16.54
N CYS A 137 -13.04 -8.23 -17.61
CA CYS A 137 -14.41 -8.74 -17.65
C CYS A 137 -14.49 -10.25 -17.35
N TYR A 138 -13.57 -11.04 -17.90
CA TYR A 138 -13.51 -12.47 -17.63
C TYR A 138 -13.24 -12.76 -16.15
N LEU A 139 -12.24 -12.11 -15.56
CA LEU A 139 -11.80 -12.37 -14.18
C LEU A 139 -12.80 -11.81 -13.14
N LEU A 140 -13.19 -10.55 -13.31
CA LEU A 140 -13.90 -9.77 -12.28
C LEU A 140 -15.36 -9.44 -12.65
N GLY A 141 -15.72 -9.46 -13.93
CA GLY A 141 -17.07 -9.12 -14.37
C GLY A 141 -18.11 -10.16 -13.98
N GLN A 142 -19.38 -9.72 -13.95
CA GLN A 142 -20.55 -10.54 -13.59
C GLN A 142 -20.47 -11.12 -12.17
N ARG A 143 -19.86 -10.39 -11.25
CA ARG A 143 -19.76 -10.76 -9.83
C ARG A 143 -20.26 -9.60 -8.99
N GLU A 144 -21.20 -9.87 -8.11
CA GLU A 144 -21.77 -8.85 -7.22
C GLU A 144 -20.88 -8.57 -6.01
N ASN A 145 -20.19 -9.59 -5.50
CA ASN A 145 -19.45 -9.50 -4.24
C ASN A 145 -17.98 -9.90 -4.43
N ILE A 146 -17.09 -8.91 -4.50
CA ILE A 146 -15.65 -9.12 -4.58
C ILE A 146 -14.98 -8.47 -3.38
N THR A 147 -14.41 -9.31 -2.50
CA THR A 147 -13.63 -8.86 -1.36
C THR A 147 -12.14 -9.06 -1.66
N VAL A 148 -11.37 -8.00 -1.54
CA VAL A 148 -9.93 -8.00 -1.80
C VAL A 148 -9.21 -7.48 -0.57
N ARG A 149 -8.21 -8.21 -0.05
CA ARG A 149 -7.45 -7.70 1.10
C ARG A 149 -6.57 -6.49 0.74
N VAL A 150 -5.95 -6.50 -0.44
CA VAL A 150 -5.13 -5.40 -0.96
C VAL A 150 -5.37 -5.19 -2.46
N VAL A 151 -5.72 -3.97 -2.86
CA VAL A 151 -5.83 -3.55 -4.27
C VAL A 151 -4.68 -2.62 -4.58
N ASN A 152 -3.93 -2.90 -5.66
CA ASN A 152 -2.87 -2.02 -6.14
C ASN A 152 -3.09 -1.65 -7.61
N VAL A 153 -3.06 -0.36 -7.93
CA VAL A 153 -3.07 0.17 -9.29
C VAL A 153 -1.68 0.72 -9.62
N MET A 154 -0.88 -0.14 -10.24
CA MET A 154 0.51 0.09 -10.65
C MET A 154 0.65 0.30 -12.16
N ASN A 155 -0.44 0.75 -12.80
CA ASN A 155 -0.42 1.14 -14.20
C ASN A 155 0.20 2.54 -14.32
N SER A 156 1.23 2.67 -15.14
CA SER A 156 1.97 3.92 -15.39
C SER A 156 2.26 4.13 -16.87
N ARG A 157 1.76 3.24 -17.73
CA ARG A 157 2.01 3.26 -19.18
C ARG A 157 0.75 3.34 -20.02
N GLN A 158 -0.41 2.97 -19.48
CA GLN A 158 -1.68 3.11 -20.17
C GLN A 158 -2.42 4.35 -19.69
N THR A 159 -3.24 4.91 -20.57
CA THR A 159 -4.08 6.09 -20.32
C THR A 159 -5.42 5.75 -19.69
N VAL A 160 -5.84 4.49 -19.76
CA VAL A 160 -7.14 4.04 -19.25
C VAL A 160 -6.95 2.70 -18.55
N LEU A 161 -7.49 2.59 -17.34
CA LEU A 161 -7.65 1.33 -16.65
C LEU A 161 -8.95 0.67 -17.13
N ARG A 162 -8.81 -0.41 -17.90
CA ARG A 162 -9.94 -1.15 -18.47
C ARG A 162 -10.55 -2.10 -17.45
N LEU A 163 -11.83 -1.92 -17.14
CA LEU A 163 -12.51 -2.66 -16.08
C LEU A 163 -13.92 -3.10 -16.52
N PRO A 164 -14.51 -4.11 -15.86
CA PRO A 164 -15.90 -4.45 -16.07
C PRO A 164 -16.82 -3.29 -15.64
N PRO A 165 -18.00 -3.13 -16.27
CA PRO A 165 -19.00 -2.19 -15.81
C PRO A 165 -19.50 -2.59 -14.41
N ASN A 166 -19.85 -1.57 -13.60
CA ASN A 166 -20.39 -1.73 -12.24
C ASN A 166 -19.48 -2.54 -11.29
N LEU A 167 -18.16 -2.50 -11.50
CA LEU A 167 -17.21 -3.18 -10.61
C LEU A 167 -17.18 -2.47 -9.25
N GLU A 168 -17.54 -3.19 -8.20
CA GLU A 168 -17.46 -2.72 -6.81
C GLU A 168 -16.58 -3.64 -5.97
N LEU A 169 -15.42 -3.15 -5.55
CA LEU A 169 -14.47 -3.89 -4.73
C LEU A 169 -14.61 -3.48 -3.26
N ARG A 170 -14.62 -4.48 -2.37
CA ARG A 170 -14.47 -4.27 -0.92
C ARG A 170 -13.02 -4.48 -0.53
N THR A 171 -12.35 -3.44 -0.04
CA THR A 171 -10.95 -3.52 0.41
C THR A 171 -10.69 -2.64 1.62
N ARG A 172 -9.69 -3.02 2.42
CA ARG A 172 -9.14 -2.18 3.49
C ARG A 172 -7.78 -1.58 3.13
N LYS A 173 -7.18 -1.97 2.00
CA LYS A 173 -5.87 -1.45 1.57
C LYS A 173 -5.88 -1.11 0.09
N LEU A 174 -5.52 0.13 -0.22
CA LEU A 174 -5.46 0.65 -1.59
C LEU A 174 -4.09 1.26 -1.88
N GLY A 175 -3.39 0.73 -2.88
CA GLY A 175 -2.20 1.34 -3.44
C GLY A 175 -2.52 1.98 -4.79
N ALA A 176 -2.20 3.26 -4.96
CA ALA A 176 -2.32 3.98 -6.21
C ALA A 176 -0.96 4.63 -6.48
N THR A 177 -0.17 4.09 -7.41
CA THR A 177 1.21 4.56 -7.64
C THR A 177 1.28 6.05 -8.02
N SER A 178 1.25 6.38 -9.30
CA SER A 178 1.13 7.76 -9.80
C SER A 178 -0.32 8.12 -10.14
N ASN A 179 -1.24 7.18 -9.90
CA ASN A 179 -2.65 7.28 -10.26
C ASN A 179 -3.44 8.06 -9.22
N ASP A 180 -4.50 8.72 -9.68
CA ASP A 180 -5.33 9.51 -8.81
C ASP A 180 -6.26 8.62 -7.96
N ILE A 181 -6.07 8.63 -6.63
CA ILE A 181 -6.89 7.86 -5.68
C ILE A 181 -8.38 8.23 -5.81
N THR A 182 -8.69 9.51 -6.03
CA THR A 182 -10.08 9.98 -6.13
C THR A 182 -10.81 9.33 -7.31
N LEU A 183 -10.11 9.05 -8.41
CA LEU A 183 -10.68 8.34 -9.55
C LEU A 183 -10.87 6.85 -9.28
N LEU A 184 -10.00 6.26 -8.46
CA LEU A 184 -10.09 4.85 -8.07
C LEU A 184 -11.23 4.59 -7.07
N SER A 185 -11.76 5.62 -6.40
CA SER A 185 -12.95 5.47 -5.56
C SER A 185 -14.16 4.91 -6.32
N LYS A 186 -14.23 5.13 -7.65
CA LYS A 186 -15.31 4.68 -8.54
C LYS A 186 -15.45 3.15 -8.66
N ILE A 187 -14.43 2.40 -8.26
CA ILE A 187 -14.43 0.92 -8.31
C ILE A 187 -14.50 0.31 -6.91
N LEU A 188 -14.79 1.12 -5.89
CA LEU A 188 -14.87 0.68 -4.50
C LEU A 188 -16.32 0.75 -4.03
N ASP A 189 -16.72 -0.26 -3.28
CA ASP A 189 -17.91 -0.19 -2.42
C ASP A 189 -17.56 0.68 -1.20
N ILE A 190 -17.73 2.00 -1.36
CA ILE A 190 -17.25 3.00 -0.40
C ILE A 190 -17.77 2.73 1.04
N PRO A 191 -19.08 2.47 1.28
CA PRO A 191 -19.59 2.15 2.61
C PRO A 191 -18.86 0.96 3.26
N SER A 192 -18.58 -0.09 2.50
CA SER A 192 -17.87 -1.27 3.00
C SER A 192 -16.36 -1.07 3.21
N CYS A 193 -15.77 -0.07 2.55
CA CYS A 193 -14.34 0.23 2.62
C CYS A 193 -13.97 1.18 3.78
N LEU A 194 -14.92 1.98 4.27
CA LEU A 194 -14.68 2.97 5.32
C LEU A 194 -14.77 2.37 6.75
N PRO A 195 -14.00 2.88 7.74
CA PRO A 195 -12.78 3.66 7.54
C PRO A 195 -11.71 2.83 6.82
N MET A 196 -10.96 3.47 5.93
CA MET A 196 -9.92 2.79 5.16
C MET A 196 -8.79 2.32 6.08
N GLY A 197 -8.26 1.11 5.85
CA GLY A 197 -7.16 0.59 6.65
C GLY A 197 -5.83 1.25 6.29
N ALA A 198 -5.42 1.14 5.02
CA ALA A 198 -4.18 1.74 4.54
C ALA A 198 -4.30 2.26 3.11
N ILE A 199 -3.73 3.44 2.85
CA ILE A 199 -3.57 3.99 1.50
C ILE A 199 -2.09 4.18 1.21
N ALA A 200 -1.64 3.74 0.04
CA ALA A 200 -0.29 3.97 -0.43
C ALA A 200 -0.30 4.77 -1.74
N THR A 201 0.45 5.87 -1.80
CA THR A 201 0.60 6.66 -3.03
C THR A 201 2.00 7.23 -3.20
N SER A 202 2.38 7.49 -4.45
CA SER A 202 3.60 8.23 -4.78
C SER A 202 3.37 9.63 -5.35
N LYS A 203 2.11 10.01 -5.59
CA LYS A 203 1.73 11.33 -6.09
C LYS A 203 0.67 11.93 -5.18
N TRP A 204 0.96 13.13 -4.66
CA TRP A 204 0.03 13.88 -3.82
C TRP A 204 -0.70 14.95 -4.63
N ARG A 205 -1.94 15.24 -4.26
CA ARG A 205 -2.79 16.29 -4.86
C ARG A 205 -3.47 17.07 -3.76
N ASP A 206 -3.72 18.36 -3.98
CA ASP A 206 -4.36 19.21 -2.96
C ASP A 206 -5.78 18.71 -2.59
N ALA A 207 -6.51 18.16 -3.54
CA ALA A 207 -7.83 17.54 -3.29
C ALA A 207 -7.79 16.42 -2.24
N TYR A 208 -6.62 15.83 -1.94
CA TYR A 208 -6.52 14.71 -0.98
C TYR A 208 -6.63 15.14 0.48
N TYR A 209 -6.46 16.43 0.78
CA TYR A 209 -6.64 16.94 2.14
C TYR A 209 -8.10 16.91 2.59
N GLU A 210 -9.05 16.95 1.65
CA GLU A 210 -10.48 17.00 1.92
C GLU A 210 -11.19 15.69 1.57
N ASP A 211 -10.52 14.77 0.88
CA ASP A 211 -11.10 13.50 0.46
C ASP A 211 -11.40 12.57 1.67
N PRO A 212 -12.67 12.17 1.90
CA PRO A 212 -13.05 11.37 3.07
C PRO A 212 -12.41 9.98 3.10
N LEU A 213 -12.15 9.36 1.93
CA LEU A 213 -11.50 8.06 1.84
C LEU A 213 -10.06 8.15 2.33
N ILE A 214 -9.38 9.25 1.99
CA ILE A 214 -7.99 9.49 2.40
C ILE A 214 -7.91 9.93 3.84
N GLN A 215 -8.75 10.88 4.27
CA GLN A 215 -8.74 11.40 5.65
C GLN A 215 -9.13 10.33 6.68
N SER A 216 -10.05 9.42 6.33
CA SER A 216 -10.44 8.32 7.21
C SER A 216 -9.42 7.17 7.28
N SER A 217 -8.37 7.19 6.45
CA SER A 217 -7.40 6.10 6.41
C SER A 217 -6.54 6.04 7.68
N ALA A 218 -6.46 4.86 8.30
CA ALA A 218 -5.66 4.67 9.52
C ALA A 218 -4.16 4.79 9.24
N GLU A 219 -3.70 4.23 8.12
CA GLU A 219 -2.32 4.32 7.65
C GLU A 219 -2.22 4.99 6.28
N LEU A 220 -1.31 5.96 6.16
CA LEU A 220 -0.98 6.65 4.93
C LEU A 220 0.49 6.46 4.58
N HIS A 221 0.76 5.78 3.48
CA HIS A 221 2.10 5.41 3.01
C HIS A 221 2.46 6.28 1.80
N LEU A 222 3.41 7.19 1.98
CA LEU A 222 3.78 8.19 0.99
C LEU A 222 5.17 7.88 0.45
N ALA A 223 5.26 7.49 -0.82
CA ALA A 223 6.53 7.27 -1.50
C ALA A 223 6.91 8.51 -2.33
N SER A 224 7.99 9.21 -1.97
CA SER A 224 8.47 10.30 -2.83
C SER A 224 9.48 9.77 -3.83
N ARG A 225 9.07 9.54 -5.09
CA ARG A 225 10.02 9.54 -6.20
C ARG A 225 10.16 10.98 -6.68
N ASN A 226 11.16 11.69 -6.17
CA ASN A 226 11.60 13.02 -6.63
C ASN A 226 10.61 14.18 -6.51
N SER A 227 9.61 14.16 -5.60
CA SER A 227 8.70 15.30 -5.44
C SER A 227 9.27 16.33 -4.45
N ALA A 228 9.34 17.61 -4.85
CA ALA A 228 9.71 18.73 -3.97
C ALA A 228 8.62 19.07 -2.93
N TYR A 229 7.43 18.46 -3.04
CA TYR A 229 6.23 18.82 -2.30
C TYR A 229 5.95 17.93 -1.08
N TRP A 230 6.78 16.93 -0.79
CA TRP A 230 6.50 15.98 0.28
C TRP A 230 6.41 16.65 1.67
N LEU A 231 7.20 17.69 1.95
CA LEU A 231 7.24 18.33 3.28
C LEU A 231 5.96 19.13 3.55
N PRO A 232 5.52 20.05 2.66
CA PRO A 232 4.21 20.69 2.79
C PRO A 232 3.07 19.69 2.98
N VAL A 233 3.12 18.55 2.28
CA VAL A 233 2.13 17.48 2.42
C VAL A 233 2.12 16.91 3.83
N LEU A 234 3.26 16.42 4.30
CA LEU A 234 3.41 15.81 5.61
C LEU A 234 2.98 16.76 6.75
N MET A 235 3.21 18.05 6.58
CA MET A 235 2.86 19.06 7.59
C MET A 235 1.34 19.24 7.72
N ARG A 236 0.57 18.94 6.66
CA ARG A 236 -0.89 19.11 6.59
C ARG A 236 -1.70 17.84 6.88
N VAL A 237 -1.21 16.64 6.51
CA VAL A 237 -1.97 15.39 6.73
C VAL A 237 -2.18 15.10 8.20
N GLN A 238 -3.41 14.70 8.57
CA GLN A 238 -3.81 14.41 9.96
C GLN A 238 -4.01 12.92 10.26
N ASN A 239 -3.71 12.03 9.32
CA ASN A 239 -3.84 10.57 9.49
C ASN A 239 -3.06 10.06 10.71
N LYS A 240 -3.61 9.04 11.39
CA LYS A 240 -3.02 8.46 12.61
C LYS A 240 -1.62 7.91 12.38
N THR A 241 -1.38 7.18 11.30
CA THR A 241 -0.04 6.68 10.97
C THR A 241 0.36 7.16 9.60
N VAL A 242 1.43 7.96 9.52
CA VAL A 242 2.03 8.39 8.25
C VAL A 242 3.41 7.77 8.09
N ILE A 243 3.65 7.08 6.99
CA ILE A 243 4.92 6.41 6.69
C ILE A 243 5.47 6.99 5.39
N MET A 244 6.59 7.70 5.48
CA MET A 244 7.31 8.19 4.30
C MET A 244 8.31 7.14 3.84
N LEU A 245 8.17 6.68 2.60
CA LEU A 245 8.96 5.62 2.01
C LEU A 245 9.99 6.17 1.02
N ASN A 246 11.21 5.63 1.10
CA ASN A 246 12.32 5.86 0.17
C ASN A 246 12.78 7.33 0.12
N LEU A 247 12.68 8.03 1.24
CA LEU A 247 13.05 9.43 1.36
C LEU A 247 13.86 9.62 2.63
N CYS A 248 15.14 9.99 2.48
CA CYS A 248 15.99 10.34 3.62
C CYS A 248 15.77 11.81 3.99
N PHE A 249 15.74 12.08 5.30
CA PHE A 249 15.52 13.42 5.82
C PHE A 249 16.78 14.00 6.45
N SER A 250 16.94 15.30 6.30
CA SER A 250 17.89 16.09 7.06
C SER A 250 17.40 16.27 8.50
N GLY A 251 18.34 16.55 9.41
CA GLY A 251 17.97 16.89 10.78
C GLY A 251 17.15 18.17 10.90
N VAL A 252 17.23 19.09 9.94
CA VAL A 252 16.44 20.34 9.93
C VAL A 252 14.97 20.00 9.69
N GLU A 253 14.68 19.18 8.68
CA GLU A 253 13.33 18.75 8.33
C GLU A 253 12.68 17.97 9.47
N ILE A 254 13.39 17.02 10.08
CA ILE A 254 12.85 16.25 11.21
C ILE A 254 12.49 17.15 12.39
N ARG A 255 13.32 18.15 12.71
CA ARG A 255 12.99 19.13 13.77
C ARG A 255 11.79 19.99 13.39
N SER A 256 11.61 20.33 12.11
CA SER A 256 10.42 21.02 11.63
C SER A 256 9.16 20.17 11.80
N ILE A 257 9.24 18.88 11.49
CA ILE A 257 8.13 17.92 11.67
C ILE A 257 7.78 17.75 13.15
N ILE A 258 8.79 17.61 14.02
CA ILE A 258 8.59 17.54 15.48
C ILE A 258 7.88 18.79 15.98
N LYS A 259 8.36 19.98 15.59
CA LYS A 259 7.72 21.24 15.95
C LYS A 259 6.25 21.27 15.49
N ASN A 260 5.97 20.87 14.25
CA ASN A 260 4.61 20.79 13.73
C ASN A 260 3.71 19.84 14.53
N MET A 261 4.24 18.70 14.97
CA MET A 261 3.46 17.76 15.76
C MET A 261 3.12 18.31 17.15
N ILE A 262 4.06 19.06 17.76
CA ILE A 262 3.86 19.75 19.04
C ILE A 262 2.84 20.88 18.87
N ASP A 263 3.06 21.77 17.91
CA ASP A 263 2.25 22.97 17.69
C ASP A 263 0.78 22.61 17.36
N ASN A 264 0.54 21.51 16.63
CA ASN A 264 -0.80 21.05 16.27
C ASN A 264 -1.45 20.08 17.29
N ARG A 265 -0.82 19.84 18.45
CA ARG A 265 -1.36 18.96 19.53
C ARG A 265 -1.92 17.64 19.01
N ARG A 266 -1.11 16.88 18.27
CA ARG A 266 -1.55 15.62 17.66
C ARG A 266 -2.08 14.63 18.70
N GLU A 267 -3.15 13.94 18.34
CA GLU A 267 -3.81 12.97 19.23
C GLU A 267 -2.88 11.81 19.61
N VAL A 268 -3.14 11.22 20.78
CA VAL A 268 -2.46 10.00 21.24
C VAL A 268 -2.63 8.86 20.24
N GLY A 269 -1.55 8.16 19.96
CA GLY A 269 -1.48 7.11 18.95
C GLY A 269 -1.05 7.61 17.57
N THR A 270 -0.96 8.93 17.36
CA THR A 270 -0.46 9.48 16.09
C THR A 270 1.03 9.19 15.94
N SER A 271 1.44 8.75 14.75
CA SER A 271 2.81 8.37 14.44
C SER A 271 3.25 8.82 13.05
N VAL A 272 4.48 9.30 12.96
CA VAL A 272 5.15 9.61 11.69
C VAL A 272 6.45 8.80 11.63
N THR A 273 6.59 8.01 10.57
CA THR A 273 7.79 7.21 10.31
C THR A 273 8.50 7.70 9.06
N LEU A 274 9.81 7.84 9.17
CA LEU A 274 10.67 8.48 8.18
C LEU A 274 11.95 7.65 8.01
N ASP A 275 12.54 7.61 6.81
CA ASP A 275 13.81 6.91 6.60
C ASP A 275 15.00 7.75 7.06
N CYS A 276 16.01 7.09 7.62
CA CYS A 276 17.22 7.72 8.13
C CYS A 276 18.45 7.21 7.36
N PRO A 277 19.39 8.09 6.95
CA PRO A 277 20.56 7.68 6.17
C PRO A 277 21.57 6.81 6.94
N GLY A 278 21.50 6.72 8.28
CA GLY A 278 22.36 5.83 9.07
C GLY A 278 22.36 6.08 10.58
N GLU A 279 22.91 5.15 11.35
CA GLU A 279 22.87 5.16 12.84
C GLU A 279 23.63 6.33 13.46
N ARG A 280 24.80 6.69 12.93
CA ARG A 280 25.57 7.84 13.44
C ARG A 280 24.78 9.15 13.30
N SER A 281 24.13 9.33 12.14
CA SER A 281 23.28 10.49 11.86
C SER A 281 22.05 10.51 12.77
N LEU A 282 21.43 9.35 12.99
CA LEU A 282 20.30 9.16 13.89
C LEU A 282 20.63 9.53 15.34
N ASN A 283 21.71 9.00 15.92
CA ASN A 283 22.08 9.28 17.31
C ASN A 283 22.43 10.76 17.53
N ARG A 284 23.12 11.38 16.56
CA ARG A 284 23.38 12.83 16.58
C ARG A 284 22.09 13.63 16.53
N LEU A 285 21.12 13.19 15.72
CA LEU A 285 19.83 13.86 15.59
C LEU A 285 19.02 13.78 16.88
N VAL A 286 18.91 12.59 17.48
CA VAL A 286 18.15 12.35 18.72
C VAL A 286 18.69 13.23 19.87
N ARG A 287 20.01 13.37 20.01
CA ARG A 287 20.62 14.30 20.99
C ARG A 287 20.24 15.75 20.75
N LYS A 288 20.30 16.21 19.49
CA LYS A 288 19.88 17.58 19.12
C LYS A 288 18.39 17.83 19.34
N VAL A 289 17.56 16.80 19.14
CA VAL A 289 16.12 16.86 19.42
C VAL A 289 15.90 17.03 20.92
N LYS A 290 16.58 16.23 21.76
CA LYS A 290 16.53 16.37 23.22
C LYS A 290 16.87 17.80 23.66
N GLU A 291 18.02 18.31 23.23
CA GLU A 291 18.50 19.65 23.61
C GLU A 291 17.54 20.76 23.16
N ARG A 292 17.04 20.69 21.93
CA ARG A 292 16.19 21.76 21.35
C ARG A 292 14.78 21.80 21.94
N PHE A 293 14.22 20.64 22.29
CA PHE A 293 12.82 20.52 22.72
C PHE A 293 12.69 20.18 24.21
N GLY A 294 13.74 20.36 25.00
CA GLY A 294 13.70 20.09 26.46
C GLY A 294 13.38 18.63 26.80
N GLY A 295 13.74 17.69 25.93
CA GLY A 295 13.39 16.28 26.09
C GLY A 295 14.24 15.56 27.15
N THR A 296 13.79 14.37 27.54
CA THR A 296 14.51 13.46 28.44
C THR A 296 14.75 12.11 27.77
N PHE A 297 15.81 11.42 28.19
CA PHE A 297 16.03 10.05 27.74
C PHE A 297 15.16 9.09 28.55
N VAL A 298 14.47 8.20 27.84
CA VAL A 298 13.54 7.24 28.43
C VAL A 298 13.79 5.83 27.88
N THR A 299 13.10 4.86 28.45
CA THR A 299 12.95 3.51 27.89
C THR A 299 11.48 3.14 27.88
N PHE A 300 11.07 2.28 26.94
CA PHE A 300 9.71 1.72 26.98
C PHE A 300 9.53 0.84 28.21
N LYS A 301 8.36 0.90 28.86
CA LYS A 301 8.01 -0.04 29.95
C LYS A 301 7.96 -1.48 29.44
N GLU A 302 7.40 -1.66 28.26
CA GLU A 302 7.37 -2.92 27.54
C GLU A 302 8.12 -2.77 26.23
N THR A 303 9.13 -3.62 26.01
CA THR A 303 9.88 -3.61 24.75
C THR A 303 8.97 -4.00 23.59
N PRO A 304 8.86 -3.17 22.53
CA PRO A 304 8.09 -3.52 21.35
C PRO A 304 8.63 -4.82 20.75
N LYS A 305 7.82 -5.87 20.67
CA LYS A 305 8.25 -7.18 20.15
C LYS A 305 8.56 -7.17 18.64
N SER A 306 8.08 -6.16 17.92
CA SER A 306 8.09 -6.11 16.45
C SER A 306 9.23 -5.30 15.83
N VAL A 307 10.04 -4.60 16.63
CA VAL A 307 11.09 -3.72 16.11
C VAL A 307 12.33 -3.73 17.00
N VAL A 308 13.49 -3.56 16.38
CA VAL A 308 14.77 -3.40 17.07
C VAL A 308 15.06 -1.91 17.21
N VAL A 309 15.03 -1.39 18.44
CA VAL A 309 15.40 0.01 18.71
C VAL A 309 16.92 0.16 18.58
N VAL A 310 17.37 1.11 17.75
CA VAL A 310 18.79 1.31 17.40
C VAL A 310 19.33 2.70 17.78
N SER A 311 18.58 3.46 18.58
CA SER A 311 19.00 4.73 19.16
C SER A 311 18.54 4.86 20.61
N ASP A 312 19.05 5.88 21.29
CA ASP A 312 18.38 6.40 22.48
C ASP A 312 16.93 6.82 22.14
N ILE A 313 16.05 6.74 23.13
CA ILE A 313 14.65 7.15 23.03
C ILE A 313 14.51 8.48 23.76
N VAL A 314 14.03 9.49 23.06
CA VAL A 314 13.75 10.81 23.64
C VAL A 314 12.26 10.99 23.81
N SER A 315 11.85 11.42 25.00
CA SER A 315 10.50 11.85 25.33
C SER A 315 10.48 13.37 25.46
N ILE A 316 9.56 14.00 24.75
CA ILE A 316 9.29 15.44 24.80
C ILE A 316 7.91 15.60 25.44
N PRO A 317 7.79 16.24 26.62
CA PRO A 317 6.48 16.50 27.23
C PRO A 317 5.62 17.36 26.30
N LEU A 318 4.36 16.97 26.12
CA LEU A 318 3.37 17.78 25.40
C LEU A 318 2.42 18.43 26.41
N ASP A 319 1.82 17.59 27.25
CA ASP A 319 0.77 17.95 28.22
C ASP A 319 1.03 17.21 29.55
N SER A 320 0.07 17.24 30.50
CA SER A 320 0.21 16.59 31.82
C SER A 320 0.23 15.05 31.76
N ASP A 321 -0.31 14.45 30.69
CA ASP A 321 -0.47 13.01 30.53
C ASP A 321 0.10 12.46 29.20
N THR A 322 0.50 13.32 28.27
CA THR A 322 1.00 12.94 26.94
C THR A 322 2.44 13.38 26.67
N THR A 323 3.13 12.59 25.84
CA THR A 323 4.50 12.88 25.40
C THR A 323 4.72 12.44 23.96
N LEU A 324 5.54 13.20 23.24
CA LEU A 324 6.07 12.81 21.94
C LEU A 324 7.36 12.01 22.13
N ILE A 325 7.35 10.76 21.67
CA ILE A 325 8.52 9.89 21.63
C ILE A 325 9.21 9.99 20.28
N VAL A 326 10.53 10.10 20.31
CA VAL A 326 11.40 10.09 19.14
C VAL A 326 12.45 8.99 19.32
N HIS A 327 12.44 8.00 18.43
CA HIS A 327 13.45 6.95 18.43
C HIS A 327 13.67 6.39 17.01
N GLY A 328 14.84 5.82 16.77
CA GLY A 328 15.07 5.05 15.56
C GLY A 328 14.97 3.54 15.79
N PHE A 329 14.63 2.84 14.72
CA PHE A 329 14.43 1.40 14.73
C PHE A 329 14.77 0.75 13.38
N LYS A 330 14.91 -0.57 13.42
CA LYS A 330 14.92 -1.49 12.29
C LYS A 330 13.78 -2.49 12.46
N ASN A 331 13.20 -3.02 11.38
CA ASN A 331 12.14 -4.04 11.53
C ASN A 331 12.73 -5.38 11.98
N ASN A 332 13.98 -5.67 11.63
CA ASN A 332 14.73 -6.82 12.11
C ASN A 332 16.24 -6.51 12.18
N CYS A 333 17.02 -7.41 12.78
CA CYS A 333 18.47 -7.22 12.93
C CYS A 333 19.25 -7.21 11.60
N SER A 334 18.72 -7.86 10.55
CA SER A 334 19.35 -7.94 9.23
C SER A 334 19.03 -6.76 8.30
N ASP A 335 18.06 -5.91 8.66
CA ASP A 335 17.65 -4.78 7.84
C ASP A 335 18.77 -3.74 7.77
N LYS A 336 19.20 -3.42 6.54
CA LYS A 336 20.12 -2.30 6.28
C LYS A 336 19.45 -0.94 6.47
N LYS A 337 18.13 -0.91 6.36
CA LYS A 337 17.33 0.30 6.40
C LYS A 337 17.00 0.68 7.84
N ILE A 338 17.29 1.93 8.20
CA ILE A 338 16.99 2.49 9.52
C ILE A 338 15.91 3.54 9.34
N SER A 339 14.92 3.53 10.22
CA SER A 339 13.85 4.51 10.23
C SER A 339 13.82 5.23 11.56
N ILE A 340 13.39 6.48 11.55
CA ILE A 340 13.05 7.24 12.75
C ILE A 340 11.52 7.28 12.87
N ARG A 341 11.04 7.12 14.09
CA ARG A 341 9.63 7.16 14.44
C ARG A 341 9.41 8.27 15.45
N LEU A 342 8.41 9.10 15.15
CA LEU A 342 7.84 10.11 16.01
C LEU A 342 6.46 9.58 16.43
N THR A 343 6.15 9.48 17.72
CA THR A 343 4.86 8.93 18.17
C THR A 343 4.37 9.63 19.41
N VAL A 344 3.11 10.08 19.39
CA VAL A 344 2.46 10.62 20.58
C VAL A 344 1.89 9.48 21.40
N VAL A 345 2.27 9.39 22.67
CA VAL A 345 1.82 8.37 23.61
C VAL A 345 1.46 8.97 24.96
N THR A 346 0.81 8.18 25.82
CA THR A 346 0.67 8.54 27.23
C THR A 346 1.99 8.37 27.98
N ILE A 347 2.26 9.23 28.96
CA ILE A 347 3.48 9.18 29.79
C ILE A 347 3.66 7.80 30.44
N GLY A 348 2.55 7.13 30.75
CA GLY A 348 2.53 5.78 31.30
C GLY A 348 3.23 4.71 30.45
N MET A 349 3.55 4.95 29.18
CA MET A 349 4.24 3.97 28.32
C MET A 349 5.77 3.97 28.44
N VAL A 350 6.36 4.98 29.07
CA VAL A 350 7.82 5.16 29.17
C VAL A 350 8.29 5.38 30.61
N VAL A 351 9.57 5.12 30.86
CA VAL A 351 10.23 5.39 32.14
C VAL A 351 11.58 6.10 31.93
N PRO A 352 11.94 7.08 32.78
CA PRO A 352 13.26 7.73 32.73
C PRO A 352 14.40 6.71 32.89
N VAL A 353 15.49 6.92 32.15
CA VAL A 353 16.66 6.01 32.19
C VAL A 353 17.35 5.97 33.57
N GLU A 354 17.12 6.95 34.44
CA GLU A 354 17.82 7.12 35.72
C GLU A 354 17.51 6.04 36.78
N LYS A 355 16.52 5.16 36.58
CA LYS A 355 16.22 4.06 37.56
C LYS A 355 16.97 2.74 37.35
N LYS A 356 17.86 2.61 36.35
CA LYS A 356 18.64 1.36 36.14
C LYS A 356 20.04 1.34 36.76
N LYS A 357 20.56 2.48 37.25
CA LYS A 357 21.91 2.51 37.87
C LYS A 357 21.94 1.98 39.30
N GLU A 358 20.87 2.07 40.07
CA GLU A 358 20.86 1.57 41.46
C GLU A 358 20.64 0.05 41.55
N LYS A 359 19.78 -0.54 40.70
CA LYS A 359 19.57 -2.01 40.72
C LYS A 359 20.76 -2.83 40.20
N LYS A 360 21.69 -2.24 39.43
CA LYS A 360 22.93 -2.92 39.05
C LYS A 360 24.07 -2.78 40.07
N ARG A 361 23.97 -1.85 41.02
CA ARG A 361 24.97 -1.70 42.10
C ARG A 361 24.70 -2.63 43.30
N PHE A 362 23.48 -3.12 43.48
CA PHE A 362 23.13 -4.04 44.57
C PHE A 362 23.35 -5.54 44.29
N PHE A 363 23.76 -5.94 43.09
CA PHE A 363 23.97 -7.36 42.71
C PHE A 363 25.42 -7.72 42.36
N ARG A 364 26.40 -6.94 42.84
CA ARG A 364 27.83 -7.20 42.58
C ARG A 364 28.71 -7.41 43.81
N SER A 365 28.13 -7.66 44.99
CA SER A 365 28.93 -7.92 46.20
C SER A 365 28.32 -8.89 47.23
N LEU A 366 27.65 -9.94 46.76
CA LEU A 366 27.56 -11.19 47.52
C LEU A 366 27.88 -12.33 46.55
N TRP A 367 28.46 -13.41 47.08
CA TRP A 367 29.14 -14.53 46.41
C TRP A 367 30.65 -14.34 46.27
N PHE A 368 31.32 -14.34 47.43
CA PHE A 368 32.57 -15.07 47.60
C PHE A 368 32.26 -16.58 47.65
N SER A 369 33.00 -17.35 46.87
CA SER A 369 33.63 -18.61 47.28
C SER A 369 34.94 -18.71 46.53
#